data_AF-A0A4Y8MJN4-F1
#
_entry.id   AF-A0A4Y8MJN4-F1
#
_cell.length_a   1.000
_cell.length_b   1.000
_cell.length_c   1.000
_cell.angle_alpha   90.00
_cell.angle_beta   90.00
_cell.angle_gamma   90.00
#
_symmetry.space_group_name_H-M   'P 1'
#
loop_
_entity.id
_entity.type
_entity.pdbx_description
1 polymer ?
#
loop_
_entity_poly.entity_id
_entity_poly.type
_entity_poly.pdbx_seq_one_letter_code
_entity_poly.pdbx_strand_id
1 'polypeptide(L)'
;MSDATQLPANRAIVLRNATCAYCGRLFGVDQKESKEHVIGRRFVPKGTLAGQWNLILNACNDCNGDKSDLEDDISVISMMPDQFGQYAIDDQRLKDEVLRKSTKSQSRRTGKKVADSQEQITIGHAFGSGTLALNFTAPVQVEQARLYRLAHYHFRGFFYWLTYQRESNVGGFIRGGFFPLSACRRTDWGAPRLRWFMDLAREWDIRLCAIGADTFFKALVRRDPKGTEVWLWAFEWNHSIRVVGFAGNEGAVLSLLARAPDQATAVLSETEKEMIRFRPEVSLPEDQDDLFATFADW
;
A
#
# COMPACT_ATOMS: atom_id res chain seq x y z
N MET A 1 -2.85 -17.23 -23.05
CA MET A 1 -3.44 -16.53 -21.90
C MET A 1 -3.21 -17.40 -20.68
N SER A 2 -2.46 -16.97 -19.66
CA SER A 2 -2.47 -17.70 -18.39
C SER A 2 -3.68 -17.21 -17.60
N ASP A 3 -4.53 -18.13 -17.18
CA ASP A 3 -5.76 -17.82 -16.45
C ASP A 3 -5.45 -16.97 -15.20
N ALA A 4 -6.31 -16.00 -14.92
CA ALA A 4 -6.21 -15.22 -13.70
C ALA A 4 -6.29 -16.14 -12.48
N THR A 5 -5.46 -15.89 -11.47
CA THR A 5 -5.42 -16.75 -10.28
C THR A 5 -6.73 -16.63 -9.51
N GLN A 6 -7.58 -17.65 -9.58
CA GLN A 6 -8.81 -17.72 -8.78
C GLN A 6 -8.49 -17.91 -7.30
N LEU A 7 -9.08 -17.07 -6.46
CA LEU A 7 -8.90 -17.13 -5.01
C LEU A 7 -9.90 -18.08 -4.37
N PRO A 8 -9.48 -18.90 -3.39
CA PRO A 8 -10.43 -19.68 -2.62
C PRO A 8 -11.29 -18.74 -1.76
N ALA A 9 -12.61 -18.91 -1.75
CA ALA A 9 -13.47 -18.03 -0.93
C ALA A 9 -13.20 -18.17 0.58
N ASN A 10 -13.01 -19.41 1.08
CA ASN A 10 -13.12 -19.71 2.51
C ASN A 10 -11.89 -20.39 3.14
N ARG A 11 -10.69 -20.20 2.58
CA ARG A 11 -9.47 -20.77 3.18
C ARG A 11 -8.22 -19.97 2.85
N ALA A 12 -7.25 -20.02 3.75
CA ALA A 12 -5.92 -19.53 3.48
C ALA A 12 -5.22 -20.38 2.39
N ILE A 13 -4.44 -19.72 1.55
CA ILE A 13 -3.48 -20.34 0.64
C ILE A 13 -2.18 -20.47 1.42
N VAL A 14 -1.64 -21.69 1.52
CA VAL A 14 -0.42 -21.97 2.27
C VAL A 14 0.65 -22.49 1.33
N LEU A 15 1.75 -21.77 1.21
CA LEU A 15 2.95 -22.21 0.50
C LEU A 15 3.95 -22.79 1.49
N ARG A 16 4.63 -23.86 1.10
CA ARG A 16 5.70 -24.52 1.88
C ARG A 16 7.03 -24.29 1.18
N ASN A 17 7.36 -23.02 1.00
CA ASN A 17 8.49 -22.60 0.20
C ASN A 17 9.85 -22.89 0.86
N ALA A 18 10.83 -23.26 0.05
CA ALA A 18 12.19 -23.60 0.48
C ALA A 18 13.12 -22.38 0.64
N THR A 19 12.72 -21.24 0.07
CA THR A 19 13.45 -19.97 0.17
C THR A 19 12.58 -18.89 0.80
N CYS A 20 13.16 -17.94 1.54
CA CYS A 20 12.41 -16.79 2.03
C CYS A 20 11.72 -16.05 0.88
N ALA A 21 10.39 -15.88 0.96
CA ALA A 21 9.62 -15.25 -0.11
C ALA A 21 9.98 -13.78 -0.38
N TYR A 22 10.72 -13.14 0.52
CA TYR A 22 11.10 -11.73 0.42
C TYR A 22 12.54 -11.51 -0.02
N CYS A 23 13.48 -12.35 0.40
CA CYS A 23 14.91 -12.16 0.09
C CYS A 23 15.54 -13.29 -0.74
N GLY A 24 14.80 -14.38 -0.99
CA GLY A 24 15.26 -15.51 -1.81
C GLY A 24 16.31 -16.41 -1.17
N ARG A 25 16.78 -16.09 0.04
CA ARG A 25 17.72 -16.96 0.77
C ARG A 25 17.07 -18.29 1.12
N LEU A 26 17.81 -19.39 0.89
CA LEU A 26 17.40 -20.74 1.29
C LEU A 26 17.29 -20.83 2.81
N PHE A 27 16.30 -21.58 3.28
CA PHE A 27 16.20 -21.92 4.69
C PHE A 27 17.23 -22.99 5.07
N GLY A 28 17.74 -22.92 6.29
CA GLY A 28 18.78 -23.81 6.78
C GLY A 28 19.17 -23.48 8.22
N VAL A 29 20.34 -23.94 8.64
CA VAL A 29 20.85 -23.73 10.01
C VAL A 29 20.98 -22.24 10.34
N ASP A 30 21.51 -21.45 9.41
CA ASP A 30 21.76 -20.01 9.58
C ASP A 30 20.54 -19.14 9.30
N GLN A 31 19.50 -19.69 8.67
CA GLN A 31 18.30 -18.96 8.27
C GLN A 31 17.07 -19.79 8.59
N LYS A 32 16.52 -19.56 9.78
CA LYS A 32 15.27 -20.22 10.20
C LYS A 32 14.08 -19.66 9.43
N GLU A 33 13.20 -20.57 9.02
CA GLU A 33 11.90 -20.20 8.49
C GLU A 33 10.96 -19.73 9.61
N SER A 34 10.11 -18.78 9.27
CA SER A 34 9.00 -18.33 10.10
C SER A 34 7.75 -18.28 9.23
N LYS A 35 6.63 -18.72 9.82
CA LYS A 35 5.33 -18.64 9.15
C LYS A 35 4.93 -17.17 9.05
N GLU A 36 4.64 -16.74 7.84
CA GLU A 36 4.32 -15.36 7.55
C GLU A 36 2.96 -15.22 6.87
N HIS A 37 2.21 -14.21 7.29
CA HIS A 37 0.94 -13.83 6.70
C HIS A 37 1.16 -12.61 5.81
N VAL A 38 1.07 -12.77 4.49
CA VAL A 38 1.31 -11.65 3.56
C VAL A 38 0.43 -10.46 3.90
N ILE A 39 -0.84 -10.69 4.26
CA ILE A 39 -1.67 -9.69 4.94
C ILE A 39 -1.61 -9.98 6.45
N GLY A 40 -0.91 -9.13 7.20
CA GLY A 40 -0.79 -9.30 8.64
C GLY A 40 -2.14 -9.39 9.35
N ARG A 41 -2.29 -10.30 10.32
CA ARG A 41 -3.56 -10.50 11.04
C ARG A 41 -4.03 -9.28 11.84
N ARG A 42 -3.11 -8.35 12.13
CA ARG A 42 -3.37 -7.08 12.82
C ARG A 42 -3.29 -5.89 11.88
N PHE A 43 -3.10 -6.13 10.57
CA PHE A 43 -3.02 -5.09 9.56
C PHE A 43 -4.41 -4.55 9.20
N VAL A 44 -5.40 -5.43 9.23
CA VAL A 44 -6.83 -5.17 9.01
C VAL A 44 -7.61 -5.32 10.32
N PRO A 45 -8.87 -4.86 10.41
CA PRO A 45 -9.67 -4.98 11.62
C PRO A 45 -9.83 -6.43 12.09
N LYS A 46 -9.92 -6.63 13.41
CA LYS A 46 -10.03 -7.96 13.99
C LYS A 46 -11.29 -8.67 13.48
N GLY A 47 -11.13 -9.91 13.05
CA GLY A 47 -12.22 -10.77 12.60
C GLY A 47 -12.54 -10.70 11.12
N THR A 48 -12.05 -9.69 10.38
CA THR A 48 -12.31 -9.58 8.92
C THR A 48 -11.62 -10.67 8.10
N LEU A 49 -10.53 -11.25 8.61
CA LEU A 49 -9.87 -12.41 7.98
C LEU A 49 -10.51 -13.77 8.35
N ALA A 50 -11.52 -13.80 9.24
CA ALA A 50 -12.14 -15.05 9.65
C ALA A 50 -12.95 -15.64 8.50
N GLY A 51 -12.61 -16.85 8.07
CA GLY A 51 -13.27 -17.50 6.94
C GLY A 51 -12.98 -16.84 5.58
N GLN A 52 -12.00 -15.94 5.48
CA GLN A 52 -11.55 -15.33 4.23
C GLN A 52 -10.22 -15.94 3.78
N TRP A 53 -9.85 -15.73 2.51
CA TRP A 53 -8.51 -16.07 2.06
C TRP A 53 -7.44 -15.14 2.68
N ASN A 54 -6.24 -15.69 2.78
CA ASN A 54 -4.99 -14.96 3.00
C ASN A 54 -3.88 -15.80 2.38
N LEU A 55 -2.79 -15.18 1.97
CA LEU A 55 -1.58 -15.87 1.53
C LEU A 55 -0.65 -16.05 2.74
N ILE A 56 -0.37 -17.31 3.05
CA ILE A 56 0.56 -17.71 4.09
C ILE A 56 1.75 -18.38 3.41
N LEU A 57 2.95 -17.93 3.74
CA LEU A 57 4.20 -18.44 3.19
C LEU A 57 5.29 -18.42 4.25
N ASN A 58 6.46 -18.96 3.94
CA ASN A 58 7.62 -18.91 4.82
C ASN A 58 8.50 -17.69 4.50
N ALA A 59 8.89 -16.95 5.52
CA ALA A 59 9.86 -15.86 5.44
C ALA A 59 10.95 -16.05 6.50
N CYS A 60 12.12 -15.48 6.28
CA CYS A 60 13.11 -15.43 7.35
C CYS A 60 12.71 -14.43 8.45
N ASN A 61 13.23 -14.63 9.66
CA ASN A 61 12.94 -13.79 10.82
C ASN A 61 13.21 -12.30 10.55
N ASP A 62 14.30 -11.97 9.85
CA ASP A 62 14.66 -10.57 9.57
C ASP A 62 13.61 -9.88 8.69
N CYS A 63 13.23 -10.51 7.57
CA CYS A 63 12.23 -9.95 6.66
C CYS A 63 10.83 -9.94 7.28
N ASN A 64 10.47 -10.99 8.04
CA ASN A 64 9.19 -11.02 8.75
C ASN A 64 9.13 -9.93 9.83
N GLY A 65 10.19 -9.78 10.63
CA GLY A 65 10.31 -8.74 11.65
C GLY A 65 10.24 -7.33 11.07
N ASP A 66 10.95 -7.07 9.97
CA ASP A 66 10.93 -5.78 9.28
C ASP A 66 9.53 -5.44 8.70
N LYS A 67 8.85 -6.42 8.08
CA LYS A 67 7.47 -6.24 7.63
C LYS A 67 6.53 -5.98 8.80
N SER A 68 6.66 -6.74 9.89
CA SER A 68 5.85 -6.58 11.10
C SER A 68 6.02 -5.19 11.74
N ASP A 69 7.25 -4.63 11.75
CA ASP A 69 7.50 -3.25 12.20
C ASP A 69 6.79 -2.22 11.30
N LEU A 70 6.81 -2.44 9.98
CA LEU A 70 6.09 -1.57 9.05
C LEU A 70 4.58 -1.66 9.25
N GLU A 71 4.03 -2.85 9.45
CA GLU A 71 2.60 -3.04 9.64
C GLU A 71 2.07 -2.41 10.94
N ASP A 72 2.89 -2.29 12.00
CA ASP A 72 2.41 -1.84 13.31
C ASP A 72 1.75 -0.45 13.27
N ASP A 73 2.47 0.58 12.80
CA ASP A 73 1.94 1.95 12.72
C ASP A 73 1.11 2.19 11.46
N ILE A 74 1.52 1.64 10.30
CA ILE A 74 0.80 1.81 9.04
C ILE A 74 -0.64 1.32 9.13
N SER A 75 -0.86 0.17 9.76
CA SER A 75 -2.20 -0.38 9.90
C SER A 75 -3.12 0.53 10.69
N VAL A 76 -2.69 1.03 11.86
CA VAL A 76 -3.55 1.91 12.65
C VAL A 76 -3.75 3.27 11.98
N ILE A 77 -2.71 3.85 11.37
CA ILE A 77 -2.81 5.13 10.68
C ILE A 77 -3.73 5.03 9.45
N SER A 78 -3.71 3.90 8.73
CA SER A 78 -4.66 3.64 7.64
C SER A 78 -6.08 3.31 8.13
N MET A 79 -6.29 3.04 9.41
CA MET A 79 -7.63 2.84 9.96
C MET A 79 -8.21 4.11 10.61
N MET A 80 -7.37 5.10 10.92
CA MET A 80 -7.77 6.34 11.58
C MET A 80 -8.83 7.10 10.76
N PRO A 81 -9.74 7.82 11.43
CA PRO A 81 -10.62 8.76 10.75
C PRO A 81 -9.83 9.93 10.16
N ASP A 82 -10.46 10.65 9.24
CA ASP A 82 -9.94 11.90 8.73
C ASP A 82 -9.98 13.02 9.79
N GLN A 83 -9.60 14.24 9.36
CA GLN A 83 -9.58 15.42 10.23
C GLN A 83 -10.96 15.85 10.76
N PHE A 84 -12.04 15.38 10.13
CA PHE A 84 -13.42 15.63 10.54
C PHE A 84 -13.98 14.50 11.41
N GLY A 85 -13.16 13.51 11.78
CA GLY A 85 -13.58 12.35 12.56
C GLY A 85 -14.34 11.30 11.74
N GLN A 86 -14.32 11.39 10.41
CA GLN A 86 -15.02 10.46 9.53
C GLN A 86 -14.12 9.28 9.18
N TYR A 87 -14.61 8.06 9.41
CA TYR A 87 -13.94 6.84 8.99
C TYR A 87 -14.18 6.58 7.50
N ALA A 88 -13.24 5.89 6.86
CA ALA A 88 -13.35 5.54 5.43
C ALA A 88 -14.56 4.64 5.11
N ILE A 89 -15.06 3.90 6.11
CA ILE A 89 -16.28 3.10 6.07
C ILE A 89 -16.91 3.08 7.47
N ASP A 90 -18.24 3.02 7.53
CA ASP A 90 -18.96 2.86 8.80
C ASP A 90 -18.96 1.38 9.24
N ASP A 91 -17.87 0.96 9.87
CA ASP A 91 -17.70 -0.39 10.43
C ASP A 91 -17.26 -0.31 11.91
N GLN A 92 -18.00 -0.95 12.82
CA GLN A 92 -17.69 -0.94 14.24
C GLN A 92 -16.36 -1.64 14.57
N ARG A 93 -16.00 -2.71 13.85
CA ARG A 93 -14.75 -3.45 14.04
C ARG A 93 -13.54 -2.58 13.74
N LEU A 94 -13.65 -1.71 12.73
CA LEU A 94 -12.63 -0.72 12.38
C LEU A 94 -12.45 0.29 13.53
N LYS A 95 -13.55 0.89 14.01
CA LYS A 95 -13.55 1.86 15.11
C LYS A 95 -12.93 1.28 16.38
N ASP A 96 -13.33 0.07 16.75
CA ASP A 96 -12.82 -0.65 17.93
C ASP A 96 -11.32 -0.94 17.81
N GLU A 97 -10.87 -1.35 16.62
CA GLU A 97 -9.46 -1.66 16.38
C GLU A 97 -8.59 -0.39 16.46
N VAL A 98 -9.07 0.74 15.94
CA VAL A 98 -8.39 2.05 16.08
C VAL A 98 -8.26 2.44 17.54
N LEU A 99 -9.34 2.38 18.31
CA LEU A 99 -9.32 2.70 19.75
C LEU A 99 -8.31 1.82 20.50
N ARG A 100 -8.28 0.53 20.15
CA ARG A 100 -7.38 -0.46 20.77
C ARG A 100 -5.90 -0.26 20.40
N LYS A 101 -5.59 0.11 19.16
CA LYS A 101 -4.21 0.18 18.64
C LYS A 101 -3.57 1.55 18.81
N SER A 102 -4.32 2.64 18.65
CA SER A 102 -3.79 4.01 18.64
C SER A 102 -3.04 4.39 19.93
N THR A 103 -3.42 3.79 21.07
CA THR A 103 -2.79 4.00 22.38
C THR A 103 -1.53 3.16 22.63
N LYS A 104 -1.23 2.20 21.74
CA LYS A 104 -0.13 1.23 21.87
C LYS A 104 0.92 1.34 20.76
N SER A 105 0.48 1.56 19.53
CA SER A 105 1.36 1.70 18.38
C SER A 105 2.01 3.08 18.37
N GLN A 106 3.29 3.14 18.00
CA GLN A 106 4.10 4.34 17.99
C GLN A 106 4.26 4.83 16.55
N SER A 107 3.92 6.10 16.28
CA SER A 107 4.23 6.74 15.00
C SER A 107 5.74 6.84 14.85
N ARG A 108 6.30 6.21 13.81
CA ARG A 108 7.75 6.31 13.54
C ARG A 108 8.19 7.71 13.13
N ARG A 109 7.27 8.50 12.55
CA ARG A 109 7.51 9.88 12.14
C ARG A 109 7.68 10.83 13.33
N THR A 110 6.87 10.68 14.38
CA THR A 110 6.87 11.62 15.52
C THR A 110 7.50 11.04 16.79
N GLY A 111 7.70 9.73 16.86
CA GLY A 111 8.13 9.02 18.07
C GLY A 111 7.07 8.96 19.17
N LYS A 112 5.87 9.51 18.96
CA LYS A 112 4.75 9.48 19.92
C LYS A 112 3.80 8.32 19.64
N LYS A 113 2.91 8.02 20.57
CA LYS A 113 1.78 7.12 20.32
C LYS A 113 0.91 7.70 19.22
N VAL A 114 0.36 6.87 18.35
CA VAL A 114 -0.46 7.32 17.22
C VAL A 114 -1.63 8.21 17.66
N ALA A 115 -2.25 7.94 18.82
CA ALA A 115 -3.30 8.77 19.42
C ALA A 115 -2.85 10.23 19.72
N ASP A 116 -1.55 10.44 19.97
CA ASP A 116 -0.95 11.71 20.39
C ASP A 116 -0.09 12.35 19.27
N SER A 117 -0.10 11.77 18.07
CA SER A 117 0.81 12.10 16.96
C SER A 117 0.25 13.11 15.95
N GLN A 118 -0.55 14.09 16.40
CA GLN A 118 -0.99 15.18 15.53
C GLN A 118 0.20 16.04 15.09
N GLU A 119 0.21 16.45 13.83
CA GLU A 119 1.29 17.26 13.24
C GLU A 119 0.90 18.74 13.28
N GLN A 120 1.78 19.60 13.78
CA GLN A 120 1.60 21.05 13.77
C GLN A 120 2.39 21.63 12.60
N ILE A 121 1.70 22.31 11.67
CA ILE A 121 2.29 22.98 10.53
C ILE A 121 2.11 24.49 10.75
N THR A 122 3.21 25.21 10.87
CA THR A 122 3.19 26.66 11.01
C THR A 122 3.61 27.30 9.70
N ILE A 123 2.70 28.05 9.07
CA ILE A 123 3.01 28.86 7.89
C ILE A 123 3.16 30.31 8.34
N GLY A 124 4.40 30.80 8.31
CA GLY A 124 4.73 32.19 8.60
C GLY A 124 4.93 33.01 7.33
N HIS A 125 4.29 34.18 7.25
CA HIS A 125 4.59 35.17 6.21
C HIS A 125 4.74 36.56 6.82
N ALA A 126 5.85 37.24 6.52
CA ALA A 126 6.06 38.63 6.88
C ALA A 126 5.34 39.53 5.87
N PHE A 127 4.53 40.47 6.36
CA PHE A 127 3.83 41.46 5.54
C PHE A 127 4.10 42.87 6.07
N GLY A 128 5.00 43.60 5.42
CA GLY A 128 5.47 44.90 5.91
C GLY A 128 6.19 44.77 7.26
N SER A 129 5.72 45.47 8.28
CA SER A 129 6.22 45.38 9.66
C SER A 129 5.50 44.32 10.51
N GLY A 130 4.51 43.62 9.96
CA GLY A 130 3.74 42.58 10.64
C GLY A 130 4.18 41.17 10.28
N THR A 131 3.89 40.20 11.16
CA THR A 131 4.04 38.77 10.87
C THR A 131 2.67 38.09 11.00
N LEU A 132 2.29 37.34 9.97
CA LEU A 132 1.12 36.46 10.01
C LEU A 132 1.64 35.03 10.19
N ALA A 133 1.18 34.34 11.23
CA ALA A 133 1.47 32.92 11.45
C ALA A 133 0.15 32.15 11.49
N LEU A 134 -0.01 31.20 10.58
CA LEU A 134 -1.13 30.26 10.56
C LEU A 134 -0.65 28.91 11.07
N ASN A 135 -1.30 28.38 12.10
CA ASN A 135 -1.01 27.05 12.66
C ASN A 135 -2.10 26.08 12.23
N PHE A 136 -1.71 25.02 11.54
CA PHE A 136 -2.58 23.94 11.11
C PHE A 136 -2.25 22.68 11.91
N THR A 137 -3.28 21.95 12.31
CA THR A 137 -3.12 20.62 12.89
C THR A 137 -3.51 19.59 11.83
N ALA A 138 -2.53 18.80 11.38
CA ALA A 138 -2.74 17.71 10.44
C ALA A 138 -2.89 16.37 11.18
N PRO A 139 -3.69 15.43 10.65
CA PRO A 139 -3.78 14.09 11.20
C PRO A 139 -2.42 13.40 11.07
N VAL A 140 -2.17 12.42 11.95
CA VAL A 140 -0.97 11.58 11.91
C VAL A 140 -0.74 11.03 10.50
N GLN A 141 0.49 11.15 10.00
CA GLN A 141 0.88 10.63 8.70
C GLN A 141 1.93 9.53 8.82
N VAL A 142 1.86 8.57 7.89
CA VAL A 142 2.96 7.62 7.69
C VAL A 142 4.01 8.28 6.81
N GLU A 143 5.28 8.07 7.13
CA GLU A 143 6.37 8.37 6.20
C GLU A 143 6.19 7.59 4.88
N GLN A 144 6.24 8.31 3.75
CA GLN A 144 5.98 7.73 2.43
C GLN A 144 6.92 6.56 2.09
N ALA A 145 8.20 6.66 2.47
CA ALA A 145 9.17 5.57 2.24
C ALA A 145 8.76 4.27 2.95
N ARG A 146 8.16 4.36 4.15
CA ARG A 146 7.64 3.19 4.89
C ARG A 146 6.42 2.59 4.18
N LEU A 147 5.50 3.41 3.65
CA LEU A 147 4.38 2.93 2.83
C LEU A 147 4.88 2.14 1.62
N TYR A 148 5.85 2.68 0.89
CA TYR A 148 6.42 2.00 -0.28
C TYR A 148 7.18 0.73 0.09
N ARG A 149 7.89 0.72 1.23
CA ARG A 149 8.56 -0.49 1.72
C ARG A 149 7.57 -1.59 2.09
N LEU A 150 6.46 -1.27 2.75
CA LEU A 150 5.41 -2.25 3.04
C LEU A 150 4.73 -2.75 1.75
N ALA A 151 4.43 -1.85 0.82
CA ALA A 151 3.89 -2.23 -0.49
C ALA A 151 4.84 -3.16 -1.25
N HIS A 152 6.15 -2.96 -1.14
CA HIS A 152 7.14 -3.86 -1.72
C HIS A 152 7.10 -5.26 -1.10
N TYR A 153 6.90 -5.37 0.22
CA TYR A 153 6.70 -6.66 0.88
C TYR A 153 5.43 -7.37 0.39
N HIS A 154 4.30 -6.66 0.31
CA HIS A 154 3.07 -7.22 -0.25
C HIS A 154 3.29 -7.68 -1.69
N PHE A 155 3.88 -6.83 -2.53
CA PHE A 155 4.19 -7.18 -3.92
C PHE A 155 5.09 -8.41 -4.03
N ARG A 156 6.19 -8.48 -3.27
CA ARG A 156 7.07 -9.66 -3.25
C ARG A 156 6.33 -10.92 -2.84
N GLY A 157 5.52 -10.86 -1.78
CA GLY A 157 4.75 -12.02 -1.32
C GLY A 157 3.78 -12.53 -2.40
N PHE A 158 3.00 -11.63 -3.01
CA PHE A 158 2.08 -12.00 -4.08
C PHE A 158 2.80 -12.44 -5.36
N PHE A 159 3.88 -11.77 -5.75
CA PHE A 159 4.66 -12.13 -6.92
C PHE A 159 5.32 -13.51 -6.78
N TYR A 160 5.85 -13.80 -5.59
CA TYR A 160 6.40 -15.11 -5.25
C TYR A 160 5.35 -16.20 -5.42
N TRP A 161 4.11 -15.94 -4.97
CA TRP A 161 3.01 -16.88 -5.16
C TRP A 161 2.61 -17.04 -6.64
N LEU A 162 2.49 -15.95 -7.39
CA LEU A 162 2.17 -15.98 -8.83
C LEU A 162 3.18 -16.77 -9.66
N THR A 163 4.42 -16.87 -9.18
CA THR A 163 5.53 -17.53 -9.86
C THR A 163 5.99 -18.80 -9.14
N TYR A 164 5.19 -19.31 -8.20
CA TYR A 164 5.52 -20.45 -7.37
C TYR A 164 5.51 -21.76 -8.16
N GLN A 165 6.65 -22.46 -8.15
CA GLN A 165 6.82 -23.79 -8.71
C GLN A 165 6.67 -24.84 -7.61
N ARG A 166 5.72 -25.76 -7.78
CA ARG A 166 5.38 -26.74 -6.74
C ARG A 166 6.45 -27.82 -6.58
N GLU A 167 7.12 -28.16 -7.66
CA GLU A 167 8.13 -29.23 -7.73
C GLU A 167 9.38 -28.82 -6.94
N SER A 168 9.80 -27.56 -7.05
CA SER A 168 10.97 -27.02 -6.37
C SER A 168 10.63 -26.33 -5.05
N ASN A 169 9.35 -26.04 -4.78
CA ASN A 169 8.90 -25.19 -3.68
C ASN A 169 9.55 -23.79 -3.70
N VAL A 170 9.74 -23.23 -4.89
CA VAL A 170 10.37 -21.91 -5.06
C VAL A 170 9.49 -21.02 -5.93
N GLY A 171 9.25 -19.81 -5.46
CA GLY A 171 8.71 -18.69 -6.23
C GLY A 171 9.80 -17.84 -6.85
N GLY A 172 9.44 -17.18 -7.94
CA GLY A 172 10.29 -16.22 -8.62
C GLY A 172 10.36 -14.87 -7.92
N PHE A 173 11.33 -14.07 -8.36
CA PHE A 173 11.54 -12.69 -7.94
C PHE A 173 11.49 -11.79 -9.16
N ILE A 174 11.03 -10.56 -8.96
CA ILE A 174 11.00 -9.57 -10.03
C ILE A 174 12.42 -9.34 -10.56
N ARG A 175 12.57 -9.30 -11.89
CA ARG A 175 13.81 -8.87 -12.55
C ARG A 175 13.73 -7.36 -12.77
N GLY A 176 14.76 -6.63 -12.34
CA GLY A 176 14.78 -5.17 -12.41
C GLY A 176 14.35 -4.48 -11.11
N GLY A 177 13.66 -3.36 -11.21
CA GLY A 177 13.36 -2.46 -10.09
C GLY A 177 11.93 -2.51 -9.58
N PHE A 178 11.71 -1.86 -8.43
CA PHE A 178 10.41 -1.59 -7.83
C PHE A 178 10.20 -0.07 -7.81
N PHE A 179 9.21 0.42 -8.56
CA PHE A 179 9.01 1.83 -8.87
C PHE A 179 7.65 2.29 -8.35
N PRO A 180 7.55 2.70 -7.07
CA PRO A 180 6.32 3.27 -6.53
C PRO A 180 5.97 4.56 -7.27
N LEU A 181 4.70 4.71 -7.64
CA LEU A 181 4.17 5.88 -8.34
C LEU A 181 3.52 6.86 -7.38
N SER A 182 2.65 6.36 -6.49
CA SER A 182 1.88 7.20 -5.58
C SER A 182 1.43 6.41 -4.35
N ALA A 183 1.36 7.09 -3.22
CA ALA A 183 0.61 6.68 -2.04
C ALA A 183 -0.33 7.82 -1.66
N CYS A 184 -1.63 7.58 -1.67
CA CYS A 184 -2.64 8.62 -1.49
C CYS A 184 -3.81 8.15 -0.62
N ARG A 185 -4.46 9.11 0.03
CA ARG A 185 -5.69 8.88 0.81
C ARG A 185 -6.92 8.84 -0.11
N ARG A 186 -8.02 8.28 0.40
CA ARG A 186 -9.32 8.17 -0.31
C ARG A 186 -9.80 9.50 -0.88
N THR A 187 -9.62 10.57 -0.13
CA THR A 187 -9.98 11.95 -0.52
C THR A 187 -9.27 12.42 -1.78
N ASP A 188 -8.19 11.75 -2.18
CA ASP A 188 -7.33 12.11 -3.31
C ASP A 188 -7.24 11.03 -4.41
N TRP A 189 -8.11 10.02 -4.40
CA TRP A 189 -8.09 8.97 -5.42
C TRP A 189 -8.39 9.47 -6.84
N GLY A 190 -8.99 10.66 -6.97
CA GLY A 190 -9.31 11.28 -8.25
C GLY A 190 -8.14 12.07 -8.85
N ALA A 191 -6.96 12.08 -8.20
CA ALA A 191 -5.79 12.80 -8.70
C ALA A 191 -5.43 12.36 -10.14
N PRO A 192 -5.01 13.30 -11.03
CA PRO A 192 -4.75 12.99 -12.45
C PRO A 192 -3.81 11.81 -12.67
N ARG A 193 -2.77 11.70 -11.84
CA ARG A 193 -1.80 10.60 -11.90
C ARG A 193 -2.39 9.25 -11.51
N LEU A 194 -3.34 9.20 -10.58
CA LEU A 194 -4.01 7.95 -10.22
C LEU A 194 -5.04 7.54 -11.28
N ARG A 195 -5.78 8.50 -11.85
CA ARG A 195 -6.68 8.25 -13.00
C ARG A 195 -5.92 7.69 -14.20
N TRP A 196 -4.80 8.30 -14.57
CA TRP A 196 -3.90 7.78 -15.61
C TRP A 196 -3.43 6.35 -15.33
N PHE A 197 -3.08 6.06 -14.07
CA PHE A 197 -2.68 4.71 -13.66
C PHE A 197 -3.84 3.71 -13.78
N MET A 198 -5.06 4.09 -13.42
CA MET A 198 -6.27 3.27 -13.57
C MET A 198 -6.56 2.97 -15.03
N ASP A 199 -6.45 3.98 -15.91
CA ASP A 199 -6.63 3.80 -17.36
C ASP A 199 -5.63 2.78 -17.92
N LEU A 200 -4.36 2.85 -17.53
CA LEU A 200 -3.36 1.84 -17.89
C LEU A 200 -3.72 0.45 -17.34
N ALA A 201 -4.17 0.38 -16.08
CA ALA A 201 -4.52 -0.88 -15.47
C ALA A 201 -5.63 -1.60 -16.24
N ARG A 202 -6.65 -0.89 -16.76
CA ARG A 202 -7.74 -1.51 -17.55
C ARG A 202 -7.22 -2.31 -18.74
N GLU A 203 -6.22 -1.79 -19.44
CA GLU A 203 -5.68 -2.37 -20.67
C GLU A 203 -4.73 -3.55 -20.41
N TRP A 204 -4.26 -3.75 -19.18
CA TRP A 204 -3.21 -4.73 -18.87
C TRP A 204 -3.78 -6.09 -18.46
N ASP A 205 -3.04 -7.16 -18.76
CA ASP A 205 -3.43 -8.53 -18.42
C ASP A 205 -3.48 -8.73 -16.90
N ILE A 206 -4.65 -9.11 -16.37
CA ILE A 206 -4.80 -9.45 -14.95
C ILE A 206 -4.01 -10.72 -14.63
N ARG A 207 -3.15 -10.64 -13.62
CA ARG A 207 -2.43 -11.80 -13.05
C ARG A 207 -2.91 -12.12 -11.64
N LEU A 208 -3.25 -11.08 -10.89
CA LEU A 208 -3.90 -11.16 -9.59
C LEU A 208 -4.91 -10.02 -9.48
N CYS A 209 -6.14 -10.34 -9.09
CA CYS A 209 -7.00 -9.40 -8.42
C CYS A 209 -7.55 -10.08 -7.18
N ALA A 210 -7.25 -9.51 -6.02
CA ALA A 210 -7.49 -10.14 -4.74
C ALA A 210 -8.13 -9.18 -3.77
N ILE A 211 -9.39 -9.45 -3.44
CA ILE A 211 -10.18 -8.71 -2.47
C ILE A 211 -10.41 -9.63 -1.28
N GLY A 212 -9.88 -9.26 -0.12
CA GLY A 212 -9.92 -10.07 1.08
C GLY A 212 -10.16 -9.23 2.32
N ALA A 213 -10.22 -9.90 3.47
CA ALA A 213 -10.48 -9.27 4.75
C ALA A 213 -11.75 -8.40 4.75
N ASP A 214 -12.88 -8.91 4.26
CA ASP A 214 -14.13 -8.16 4.09
C ASP A 214 -13.91 -6.79 3.39
N THR A 215 -13.13 -6.79 2.30
CA THR A 215 -12.76 -5.63 1.48
C THR A 215 -11.79 -4.62 2.10
N PHE A 216 -11.35 -4.82 3.36
CA PHE A 216 -10.31 -4.00 4.00
C PHE A 216 -8.91 -4.17 3.39
N PHE A 217 -8.70 -5.19 2.56
CA PHE A 217 -7.48 -5.33 1.78
C PHE A 217 -7.79 -5.69 0.33
N LYS A 218 -7.26 -4.90 -0.60
CA LYS A 218 -7.31 -5.21 -2.04
C LYS A 218 -5.90 -5.22 -2.62
N ALA A 219 -5.64 -6.15 -3.52
CA ALA A 219 -4.41 -6.23 -4.29
C ALA A 219 -4.74 -6.45 -5.77
N LEU A 220 -3.99 -5.76 -6.62
CA LEU A 220 -4.03 -5.94 -8.06
C LEU A 220 -2.59 -6.11 -8.54
N VAL A 221 -2.34 -7.12 -9.37
CA VAL A 221 -1.10 -7.26 -10.13
C VAL A 221 -1.48 -7.56 -11.57
N ARG A 222 -1.01 -6.71 -12.49
CA ARG A 222 -1.20 -6.85 -13.93
C ARG A 222 0.14 -6.89 -14.65
N ARG A 223 0.17 -7.50 -15.83
CA ARG A 223 1.37 -7.58 -16.69
C ARG A 223 1.12 -6.84 -17.99
N ASP A 224 2.15 -6.16 -18.50
CA ASP A 224 2.06 -5.50 -19.81
C ASP A 224 1.70 -6.52 -20.91
N PRO A 225 0.60 -6.30 -21.66
CA PRO A 225 0.16 -7.21 -22.72
C PRO A 225 1.13 -7.27 -23.90
N LYS A 226 2.02 -6.28 -24.06
CA LYS A 226 3.03 -6.26 -25.13
C LYS A 226 4.20 -7.21 -24.88
N GLY A 227 4.17 -7.96 -23.79
CA GLY A 227 5.20 -8.94 -23.44
C GLY A 227 6.48 -8.33 -22.87
N THR A 228 6.50 -7.02 -22.58
CA THR A 228 7.62 -6.42 -21.84
C THR A 228 7.67 -7.00 -20.42
N GLU A 229 8.86 -7.03 -19.81
CA GLU A 229 9.01 -7.41 -18.40
C GLU A 229 8.57 -6.25 -17.48
N VAL A 230 7.34 -5.77 -17.62
CA VAL A 230 6.76 -4.74 -16.76
C VAL A 230 5.47 -5.22 -16.12
N TRP A 231 5.36 -4.91 -14.83
CA TRP A 231 4.25 -5.25 -13.96
C TRP A 231 3.67 -3.97 -13.38
N LEU A 232 2.35 -3.90 -13.35
CA LEU A 232 1.59 -2.89 -12.65
C LEU A 232 1.07 -3.51 -11.36
N TRP A 233 1.19 -2.80 -10.24
CA TRP A 233 0.68 -3.27 -8.97
C TRP A 233 -0.07 -2.16 -8.23
N ALA A 234 -1.12 -2.55 -7.52
CA ALA A 234 -1.89 -1.67 -6.67
C ALA A 234 -2.30 -2.38 -5.39
N PHE A 235 -2.28 -1.65 -4.28
CA PHE A 235 -2.83 -2.08 -3.01
C PHE A 235 -3.78 -1.03 -2.46
N GLU A 236 -4.88 -1.48 -1.87
CA GLU A 236 -5.77 -0.65 -1.05
C GLU A 236 -5.79 -1.23 0.36
N TRP A 237 -5.54 -0.36 1.34
CA TRP A 237 -5.50 -0.69 2.75
C TRP A 237 -6.59 0.04 3.49
N ASN A 238 -7.42 -0.73 4.20
CA ASN A 238 -8.43 -0.27 5.13
C ASN A 238 -9.36 0.81 4.56
N HIS A 239 -9.70 0.70 3.26
CA HIS A 239 -10.54 1.64 2.50
C HIS A 239 -10.01 3.09 2.40
N SER A 240 -8.81 3.36 2.94
CA SER A 240 -8.34 4.72 3.16
C SER A 240 -7.09 5.06 2.36
N ILE A 241 -6.16 4.12 2.20
CA ILE A 241 -4.87 4.37 1.53
C ILE A 241 -4.76 3.48 0.30
N ARG A 242 -4.39 4.09 -0.83
CA ARG A 242 -3.93 3.38 -2.02
C ARG A 242 -2.45 3.59 -2.20
N VAL A 243 -1.74 2.50 -2.50
CA VAL A 243 -0.34 2.54 -2.92
C VAL A 243 -0.24 1.83 -4.26
N VAL A 244 0.28 2.54 -5.26
CA VAL A 244 0.34 2.09 -6.65
C VAL A 244 1.73 2.26 -7.23
N GLY A 245 2.07 1.44 -8.23
CA GLY A 245 3.31 1.60 -8.96
C GLY A 245 3.56 0.51 -9.98
N PHE A 246 4.82 0.45 -10.40
CA PHE A 246 5.31 -0.49 -11.39
C PHE A 246 6.47 -1.31 -10.82
N ALA A 247 6.77 -2.44 -11.47
CA ALA A 247 7.95 -3.23 -11.19
C ALA A 247 8.44 -3.89 -12.48
N GLY A 248 9.74 -4.17 -12.59
CA GLY A 248 10.31 -4.82 -13.77
C GLY A 248 11.46 -4.06 -14.42
N ASN A 249 11.55 -4.14 -15.75
CA ASN A 249 12.60 -3.49 -16.53
C ASN A 249 12.60 -1.96 -16.33
N GLU A 250 13.71 -1.42 -15.84
CA GLU A 250 13.85 -0.01 -15.46
C GLU A 250 13.60 0.95 -16.63
N GLY A 251 14.24 0.73 -17.78
CA GLY A 251 14.10 1.62 -18.95
C GLY A 251 12.66 1.70 -19.46
N ALA A 252 11.97 0.55 -19.49
CA ALA A 252 10.57 0.48 -19.89
C ALA A 252 9.65 1.21 -18.87
N VAL A 253 9.89 1.02 -17.57
CA VAL A 253 9.14 1.71 -16.51
C VAL A 253 9.38 3.22 -16.54
N LEU A 254 10.62 3.69 -16.69
CA LEU A 254 10.92 5.12 -16.78
C LEU A 254 10.25 5.77 -18.00
N SER A 255 10.21 5.06 -19.12
CA SER A 255 9.50 5.51 -20.33
C SER A 255 7.98 5.56 -20.13
N LEU A 256 7.41 4.64 -19.35
CA LEU A 256 6.02 4.69 -18.89
C LEU A 256 5.77 5.93 -18.01
N LEU A 257 6.61 6.13 -16.99
CA LEU A 257 6.49 7.21 -16.02
C LEU A 257 6.66 8.60 -16.62
N ALA A 258 7.48 8.76 -17.66
CA ALA A 258 7.63 10.02 -18.40
C ALA A 258 6.33 10.50 -19.07
N ARG A 259 5.33 9.63 -19.20
CA ARG A 259 4.00 9.94 -19.74
C ARG A 259 2.96 10.19 -18.66
N ALA A 260 3.32 10.01 -17.38
CA ALA A 260 2.41 10.25 -16.27
C ALA A 260 2.10 11.76 -16.21
N PRO A 261 0.83 12.15 -16.01
CA PRO A 261 0.50 13.56 -15.91
C PRO A 261 1.18 14.18 -14.67
N ASP A 262 1.56 15.44 -14.83
CA ASP A 262 2.05 16.24 -13.72
C ASP A 262 0.95 16.43 -12.67
N GLN A 263 1.37 16.45 -11.41
CA GLN A 263 0.51 16.83 -10.31
C GLN A 263 0.82 18.28 -9.97
N ALA A 264 -0.07 19.19 -10.34
CA ALA A 264 0.09 20.61 -10.03
C ALA A 264 0.23 20.80 -8.52
N THR A 265 1.32 21.42 -8.08
CA THR A 265 1.54 21.83 -6.69
C THR A 265 1.77 23.33 -6.66
N ALA A 266 1.07 24.03 -5.79
CA ALA A 266 1.37 25.42 -5.46
C ALA A 266 2.46 25.47 -4.37
N VAL A 267 3.42 26.37 -4.49
CA VAL A 267 4.38 26.65 -3.40
C VAL A 267 3.72 27.69 -2.49
N LEU A 268 3.46 27.32 -1.23
CA LEU A 268 2.87 28.24 -0.24
C LEU A 268 3.93 29.03 0.52
N SER A 269 5.10 28.43 0.74
CA SER A 269 6.22 29.07 1.42
C SER A 269 7.51 28.43 0.95
N GLU A 270 8.54 29.23 0.75
CA GLU A 270 9.89 28.77 0.44
C GLU A 270 10.88 29.59 1.26
N THR A 271 11.70 28.90 2.02
CA THR A 271 12.81 29.43 2.81
C THR A 271 14.06 28.64 2.45
N GLU A 272 15.24 29.12 2.86
CA GLU A 272 16.49 28.38 2.65
C GLU A 272 16.50 26.96 3.26
N LYS A 273 15.63 26.70 4.24
CA LYS A 273 15.59 25.43 4.98
C LYS A 273 14.37 24.57 4.68
N GLU A 274 13.31 25.15 4.13
CA GLU A 274 12.02 24.48 4.00
C GLU A 274 11.21 25.03 2.83
N MET A 275 10.58 24.14 2.07
CA MET A 275 9.60 24.47 1.03
C MET A 275 8.29 23.77 1.34
N ILE A 276 7.23 24.55 1.55
CA ILE A 276 5.87 24.06 1.76
C ILE A 276 5.15 24.06 0.42
N ARG A 277 4.77 22.87 -0.04
CA ARG A 277 3.94 22.68 -1.23
C ARG A 277 2.53 22.28 -0.83
N PHE A 278 1.56 22.84 -1.52
CA PHE A 278 0.15 22.51 -1.39
C PHE A 278 -0.39 22.00 -2.70
N ARG A 279 -1.28 21.02 -2.60
CA ARG A 279 -2.09 20.56 -3.72
C ARG A 279 -3.50 20.26 -3.21
N PRO A 280 -4.54 20.71 -3.90
CA PRO A 280 -5.90 20.28 -3.58
C PRO A 280 -6.04 18.78 -3.85
N GLU A 281 -6.60 18.07 -2.86
CA GLU A 281 -6.99 16.69 -3.04
C GLU A 281 -8.18 16.62 -4.01
N VAL A 282 -8.19 15.60 -4.87
CA VAL A 282 -9.26 15.37 -5.84
C VAL A 282 -9.93 14.06 -5.51
N SER A 283 -11.19 14.10 -5.06
CA SER A 283 -11.92 12.87 -4.73
C SER A 283 -12.34 12.11 -5.99
N LEU A 284 -12.43 10.79 -5.89
CA LEU A 284 -12.95 9.92 -6.95
C LEU A 284 -14.36 9.46 -6.57
N PRO A 285 -15.38 9.72 -7.41
CA PRO A 285 -16.70 9.12 -7.24
C PRO A 285 -16.65 7.59 -7.28
N GLU A 286 -17.49 6.92 -6.48
CA GLU A 286 -17.45 5.45 -6.35
C GLU A 286 -17.81 4.72 -7.65
N ASP A 287 -18.69 5.30 -8.48
CA ASP A 287 -19.06 4.80 -9.80
C ASP A 287 -17.94 4.93 -10.85
N GLN A 288 -16.91 5.72 -10.56
CA GLN A 288 -15.71 5.87 -11.39
C GLN A 288 -14.52 5.06 -10.85
N ASP A 289 -14.71 4.34 -9.74
CA ASP A 289 -13.65 3.62 -9.06
C ASP A 289 -13.59 2.15 -9.49
N ASP A 290 -12.95 1.92 -10.64
CA ASP A 290 -12.86 0.60 -11.27
C ASP A 290 -11.50 -0.08 -11.10
N LEU A 291 -10.59 0.47 -10.28
CA LEU A 291 -9.23 -0.04 -10.14
C LEU A 291 -9.19 -1.53 -9.73
N PHE A 292 -10.11 -1.93 -8.85
CA PHE A 292 -10.25 -3.31 -8.37
C PHE A 292 -11.54 -3.98 -8.88
N ALA A 293 -12.25 -3.36 -9.82
CA ALA A 293 -13.46 -3.91 -10.41
C ALA A 293 -13.09 -5.03 -11.38
N THR A 294 -12.99 -6.26 -10.87
CA THR A 294 -12.87 -7.45 -11.72
C THR A 294 -13.66 -8.60 -11.10
N PHE A 295 -14.37 -9.33 -11.96
CA PHE A 295 -15.19 -10.55 -11.73
C PHE A 295 -16.69 -10.41 -11.40
N ALA A 296 -17.27 -9.21 -11.29
CA ALA A 296 -18.73 -9.09 -11.08
C ALA A 296 -19.56 -9.01 -12.38
N ASP A 297 -18.97 -8.53 -13.49
CA ASP A 297 -19.71 -8.18 -14.72
C ASP A 297 -19.15 -8.85 -16.01
N TRP A 298 -18.48 -10.00 -15.91
CA TRP A 298 -18.04 -10.80 -17.07
C TRP A 298 -18.49 -12.25 -16.95
#